data_AF-A0AAU1YGU2-F1
#
_entry.id   AF-A0AAU1YGU2-F1
#
_cell.length_a   1.000
_cell.length_b   1.000
_cell.length_c   1.000
_cell.angle_alpha   90.00
_cell.angle_beta   90.00
_cell.angle_gamma   90.00
#
_symmetry.space_group_name_H-M   'P 1'
#
loop_
_entity.id
_entity.type
_entity.pdbx_description
1 polymer ?
#
loop_
_entity_poly.entity_id
_entity_poly.type
_entity_poly.pdbx_seq_one_letter_code
_entity_poly.pdbx_strand_id
1 'polypeptide(L)' 'MPPAPTAISALVRTYLVHHPAENAVIEALPAVLDAAGDPTSRTTMPTHITCSAVVIDRDRRVLHHLHRASGLVLVPGGD' A
#
# COMPACT_ATOMS: atom_id res chain seq x y z
N MET A 1 9.62 2.07 11.45
CA MET A 1 10.52 1.36 10.53
C MET A 1 9.68 0.97 9.34
N PRO A 2 10.02 1.41 8.12
CA PRO A 2 9.30 0.99 6.92
C PRO A 2 9.46 -0.53 6.70
N PRO A 3 8.50 -1.18 6.01
CA PRO A 3 8.63 -2.59 5.66
C PRO A 3 9.84 -2.81 4.75
N ALA A 4 10.54 -3.94 4.92
CA ALA A 4 11.66 -4.28 4.05
C ALA A 4 11.18 -4.48 2.60
N PRO A 5 11.90 -3.99 1.58
CA PRO A 5 11.51 -4.15 0.17
C PRO A 5 11.23 -5.61 -0.23
N THR A 6 12.03 -6.54 0.30
CA THR A 6 11.84 -7.99 0.07
C THR A 6 10.52 -8.52 0.61
N ALA A 7 10.03 -8.00 1.73
CA ALA A 7 8.74 -8.37 2.29
C ALA A 7 7.59 -7.83 1.41
N ILE A 8 7.74 -6.63 0.85
CA ILE A 8 6.78 -6.04 -0.10
C ILE A 8 6.71 -6.89 -1.38
N SER A 9 7.86 -7.22 -1.98
CA SER A 9 7.89 -8.05 -3.19
C SER A 9 7.30 -9.45 -2.97
N ALA A 10 7.57 -10.08 -1.82
CA ALA A 10 6.99 -11.38 -1.46
C ALA A 10 5.45 -11.30 -1.31
N LEU A 11 4.95 -10.22 -0.70
CA LEU A 11 3.51 -9.97 -0.57
C LEU A 11 2.86 -9.81 -1.94
N VAL A 12 3.40 -8.97 -2.83
CA VAL A 12 2.86 -8.71 -4.17
C VAL A 12 2.84 -10.00 -5.00
N ARG A 13 3.91 -10.81 -4.96
CA ARG A 13 3.93 -12.10 -5.64
C ARG A 13 2.85 -13.04 -5.12
N THR A 14 2.67 -13.11 -3.79
CA THR A 14 1.65 -13.96 -3.16
C THR A 14 0.24 -13.50 -3.56
N TYR A 15 0.01 -12.18 -3.58
CA TYR A 15 -1.25 -11.60 -4.04
C TYR A 15 -1.58 -12.01 -5.47
N LEU A 16 -0.63 -11.87 -6.40
CA LEU A 16 -0.82 -12.22 -7.81
C LEU A 16 -1.08 -13.71 -8.05
N VAL A 17 -0.51 -14.59 -7.21
CA VAL A 17 -0.81 -16.03 -7.25
C VAL A 17 -2.28 -16.29 -6.89
N HIS A 18 -2.83 -15.55 -5.91
CA HIS A 18 -4.22 -15.69 -5.49
C HIS A 18 -5.22 -14.93 -6.38
N HIS A 19 -4.78 -13.85 -7.03
CA HIS A 19 -5.60 -12.94 -7.82
C HIS A 19 -5.02 -12.72 -9.23
N PRO A 20 -4.91 -13.77 -10.06
CA PRO A 20 -4.25 -13.67 -11.36
C PRO A 20 -4.96 -12.71 -12.34
N ALA A 21 -6.27 -12.52 -12.19
CA ALA A 21 -7.05 -11.59 -13.01
C ALA A 21 -6.68 -10.11 -12.77
N GLU A 22 -6.05 -9.80 -11.64
CA GLU A 22 -5.64 -8.44 -11.29
C GLU A 22 -4.25 -8.07 -11.79
N ASN A 23 -3.57 -8.98 -12.49
CA ASN A 23 -2.21 -8.74 -13.00
C ASN A 23 -2.14 -7.44 -13.82
N ALA A 24 -3.10 -7.21 -14.71
CA ALA A 24 -3.16 -5.98 -15.52
C ALA A 24 -3.35 -4.69 -14.69
N VAL A 25 -3.91 -4.78 -13.48
CA VAL A 25 -4.15 -3.63 -12.59
C VAL A 25 -2.86 -3.24 -11.84
N ILE A 26 -2.02 -4.23 -11.51
CA ILE A 26 -0.81 -4.03 -10.69
C ILE A 26 0.49 -4.37 -11.42
N GLU A 27 0.46 -4.50 -12.76
CA GLU A 27 1.60 -4.87 -13.60
C GLU A 27 2.81 -3.93 -13.42
N ALA A 28 2.55 -2.64 -13.22
CA ALA A 28 3.61 -1.65 -13.02
C ALA A 28 4.32 -1.77 -11.66
N LEU A 29 3.67 -2.37 -10.65
CA LEU A 29 4.20 -2.43 -9.29
C LEU A 29 5.46 -3.31 -9.18
N PRO A 30 5.51 -4.54 -9.73
CA PRO A 30 6.75 -5.33 -9.79
C PRO A 30 7.93 -4.57 -10.39
N ALA A 31 7.72 -3.86 -11.51
CA ALA A 31 8.78 -3.08 -12.17
C ALA A 31 9.32 -1.95 -11.28
N VAL A 32 8.46 -1.32 -10.48
CA VAL A 32 8.87 -0.30 -9.48
C VAL A 32 9.65 -0.93 -8.33
N LEU A 33 9.26 -2.12 -7.87
CA LEU A 33 9.94 -2.82 -6.77
C LEU A 33 11.31 -3.38 -7.16
N ASP A 34 11.53 -3.67 -8.44
CA ASP A 34 12.81 -4.13 -8.97
C ASP A 34 13.78 -2.98 -9.32
N ALA A 35 13.33 -1.72 -9.24
CA ALA A 35 14.17 -0.55 -9.50
C ALA A 35 15.16 -0.27 -8.35
N ALA A 36 16.23 0.46 -8.63
CA ALA A 36 17.31 0.74 -7.67
C ALA A 36 16.93 1.72 -6.52
N GLY A 37 15.73 2.31 -6.54
CA GLY A 37 15.28 3.26 -5.52
C GLY A 37 14.63 2.57 -4.32
N ASP A 38 14.68 3.21 -3.14
CA ASP A 38 13.91 2.74 -1.98
C ASP A 38 12.42 3.00 -2.21
N PRO A 39 11.58 1.96 -2.42
CA PRO A 39 10.17 2.14 -2.73
C PRO A 39 9.38 2.70 -1.54
N THR A 40 9.94 2.68 -0.33
CA THR A 40 9.30 3.22 0.89
C THR A 40 9.64 4.68 1.14
N SER A 41 10.59 5.25 0.40
CA SER A 41 10.93 6.65 0.52
C SER A 41 9.97 7.53 -0.30
N ARG A 42 9.36 8.53 0.35
CA ARG A 42 8.53 9.55 -0.31
C ARG A 42 9.28 10.35 -1.38
N THR A 43 10.62 10.35 -1.35
CA THR A 43 11.46 11.05 -2.35
C THR A 43 11.72 10.23 -3.61
N THR A 44 11.38 8.94 -3.61
CA THR A 44 11.54 8.06 -4.78
C THR A 44 10.50 8.38 -5.84
N MET A 45 10.95 8.56 -7.07
CA MET A 45 10.12 8.90 -8.23
C MET A 45 10.06 7.71 -9.22
N PRO A 46 8.95 7.52 -9.95
CA PRO A 46 7.76 8.37 -10.01
C PRO A 46 6.75 8.14 -8.87
N THR A 47 6.95 7.10 -8.05
CA THR A 47 6.00 6.72 -6.99
C THR A 47 6.71 6.10 -5.79
N HIS A 48 6.02 6.09 -4.66
CA HIS A 48 6.41 5.38 -3.45
C HIS A 48 5.24 4.51 -2.96
N ILE A 49 5.56 3.56 -2.09
CA ILE A 49 4.60 2.67 -1.43
C ILE A 49 3.95 3.41 -0.28
N THR A 50 2.62 3.31 -0.21
CA THR A 50 1.85 3.77 0.92
C THR A 50 1.16 2.58 1.59
N CYS A 51 0.73 2.75 2.83
CA CYS A 51 -0.01 1.74 3.56
C CYS A 51 -1.24 2.38 4.21
N SER A 52 -2.37 1.68 4.16
CA SER A 52 -3.60 2.05 4.85
C SER A 52 -4.09 0.88 5.68
N ALA A 53 -4.82 1.16 6.75
CA ALA A 53 -5.36 0.17 7.66
C ALA A 53 -6.88 0.24 7.70
N VAL A 54 -7.53 -0.88 7.41
CA VAL A 54 -8.96 -1.07 7.69
C VAL A 54 -9.08 -1.70 9.08
N VAL A 55 -9.21 -0.87 10.11
CA VAL A 55 -9.33 -1.34 11.51
C VAL A 55 -10.81 -1.60 11.81
N ILE A 56 -11.15 -2.86 12.09
CA ILE A 56 -12.52 -3.32 12.30
C ILE A 56 -12.71 -3.71 13.77
N ASP A 57 -13.73 -3.18 14.44
CA ASP A 57 -14.08 -3.56 15.80
C ASP A 57 -14.98 -4.83 15.85
N ARG A 58 -15.31 -5.29 17.07
CA ARG A 58 -16.15 -6.48 17.26
C ARG A 58 -17.59 -6.30 16.74
N ASP A 59 -18.04 -5.07 16.60
CA ASP A 59 -19.36 -4.71 16.07
C ASP A 59 -19.35 -4.51 14.55
N ARG A 60 -18.23 -4.87 13.87
CA ARG A 60 -18.02 -4.73 12.42
C ARG A 60 -18.03 -3.27 11.94
N ARG A 61 -17.59 -2.33 12.78
CA ARG A 61 -17.40 -0.92 12.41
C ARG A 61 -15.97 -0.66 11.99
N VAL A 62 -15.78 0.19 10.99
CA VAL A 62 -14.45 0.58 10.48
C VAL A 62 -14.03 1.91 11.09
N LEU A 63 -12.85 1.94 11.71
CA LEU A 63 -12.24 3.19 12.17
C LEU A 63 -11.90 4.10 10.98
N HIS A 64 -12.39 5.34 11.07
CA HIS A 64 -12.00 6.42 10.18
C HIS A 64 -11.54 7.62 11.00
N HIS A 65 -10.75 8.50 10.39
CA HIS A 65 -10.37 9.79 10.95
C HIS A 65 -10.84 10.93 10.02
N LEU A 66 -11.18 12.08 10.63
CA LEU A 66 -11.48 13.30 9.89
C LEU A 66 -10.17 13.97 9.51
N HIS A 67 -9.80 13.92 8.22
CA HIS A 67 -8.61 14.58 7.72
C HIS A 67 -8.85 16.09 7.67
N ARG A 68 -8.25 16.82 8.63
CA ARG A 68 -8.51 18.25 8.88
C ARG A 68 -8.32 19.14 7.65
N ALA A 69 -7.29 18.89 6.84
CA ALA A 69 -6.99 19.74 5.69
C ALA A 69 -7.98 19.53 4.53
N SER A 70 -8.49 18.30 4.34
CA SER A 70 -9.41 17.99 3.23
C SER A 70 -10.89 17.94 3.64
N GLY A 71 -11.19 17.86 4.93
CA GLY A 71 -12.54 17.61 5.44
C GLY A 71 -13.08 16.19 5.20
N LEU A 72 -12.32 15.30 4.54
CA LEU A 72 -12.71 13.92 4.24
C LEU A 72 -12.63 13.00 5.47
N VAL A 73 -13.49 11.99 5.47
CA VAL A 73 -13.45 10.86 6.41
C VAL A 73 -12.68 9.72 5.74
N LEU A 74 -11.50 9.41 6.24
CA LEU A 74 -10.56 8.46 5.62
C LEU A 74 -10.18 7.35 6.59
N VAL A 75 -9.87 6.16 6.06
CA VAL A 75 -9.19 5.13 6.83
C VAL A 75 -7.80 5.62 7.27
N PRO A 76 -7.27 5.16 8.42
CA PRO A 76 -5.89 5.44 8.79
C PRO A 76 -4.93 5.01 7.69
N GLY A 77 -3.94 5.84 7.39
CA GLY A 77 -2.92 5.53 6.40
C GLY A 77 -1.73 6.46 6.51
N GLY A 78 -0.68 6.11 5.76
CA GLY A 78 0.56 6.84 5.71
C GLY A 78 1.53 6.18 4.74
N ASP A 79 2.76 6.61 4.84
CA ASP A 79 3.88 6.28 3.98
C ASP A 79 5.16 6.07 4.80
#